data_AF-A0A9D1DK07-F1
#
_entry.id   AF-A0A9D1DK07-F1
#
_cell.length_a   1.000
_cell.length_b   1.000
_cell.length_c   1.000
_cell.angle_alpha   90.00
_cell.angle_beta   90.00
_cell.angle_gamma   90.00
#
_symmetry.space_group_name_H-M   'P 1'
#
loop_
_entity.id
_entity.type
_entity.pdbx_description
1 polymer ?
#
loop_
_entity_poly.entity_id
_entity_poly.type
_entity_poly.pdbx_seq_one_letter_code
_entity_poly.pdbx_strand_id
1 'polypeptide(L)'
;AEAKALGAELIVSHHPLTFEGLKAVTEADMTGRKFLAIIEAGMSAICMHTNLDAATGGVNDSLAEAIGARVTGILNAEEGISRLCELPEELPFRDFLNKVKTALGANGLRYAGPEKPVRKLGICGGAGAGDILLALAQGCDTFLTADVKHHQFIWANEEGINLIDAGHYPTENVVVPVLCRWLGEDFPGLDVRVSSHAQPERFYL
;
A
#
# COMPACT_ATOMS: atom_id res chain seq x y z
N ALA A 1 -3.71 -12.62 18.76
CA ALA A 1 -3.75 -12.21 20.18
C ALA A 1 -4.71 -11.04 20.36
N GLU A 2 -4.48 -9.90 19.69
CA GLU A 2 -5.34 -8.71 19.74
C GLU A 2 -6.81 -9.00 19.41
N ALA A 3 -7.11 -9.60 18.24
CA ALA A 3 -8.47 -9.95 17.85
C ALA A 3 -9.22 -10.77 18.92
N LYS A 4 -8.55 -11.77 19.51
CA LYS A 4 -9.09 -12.58 20.62
C LYS A 4 -9.36 -11.74 21.87
N ALA A 5 -8.46 -10.82 22.23
CA ALA A 5 -8.64 -9.94 23.38
C ALA A 5 -9.80 -8.94 23.19
N LEU A 6 -10.05 -8.53 21.95
CA LEU A 6 -11.18 -7.67 21.57
C LEU A 6 -12.51 -8.43 21.43
N GLY A 7 -12.49 -9.76 21.51
CA GLY A 7 -13.67 -10.59 21.23
C GLY A 7 -14.12 -10.54 19.77
N ALA A 8 -13.21 -10.24 18.84
CA ALA A 8 -13.54 -10.17 17.42
C ALA A 8 -13.89 -11.56 16.88
N GLU A 9 -14.90 -11.61 16.01
CA GLU A 9 -15.39 -12.85 15.38
C GLU A 9 -14.88 -12.99 13.94
N LEU A 10 -14.42 -11.90 13.34
CA LEU A 10 -13.90 -11.83 11.97
C LEU A 10 -12.66 -10.94 11.91
N ILE A 11 -11.62 -11.42 11.23
CA ILE A 11 -10.46 -10.64 10.82
C ILE A 11 -10.58 -10.32 9.34
N VAL A 12 -10.48 -9.05 8.98
CA VAL A 12 -10.37 -8.59 7.59
C VAL A 12 -8.94 -8.09 7.38
N SER A 13 -8.21 -8.66 6.42
CA SER A 13 -6.83 -8.30 6.12
C SER A 13 -6.62 -7.93 4.65
N HIS A 14 -5.61 -7.12 4.37
CA HIS A 14 -5.16 -6.88 3.01
C HIS A 14 -4.26 -8.00 2.51
N HIS A 15 -3.21 -8.33 3.29
CA HIS A 15 -2.34 -9.45 2.98
C HIS A 15 -2.95 -10.79 3.41
N PRO A 16 -2.76 -11.85 2.60
CA PRO A 16 -3.20 -13.19 2.97
C PRO A 16 -2.36 -13.73 4.13
N LEU A 17 -2.98 -14.59 4.96
CA LEU A 17 -2.27 -15.28 6.05
C LEU A 17 -1.16 -16.21 5.54
N THR A 18 -1.29 -16.69 4.30
CA THR A 18 -0.29 -17.45 3.57
C THR A 18 -0.38 -17.12 2.08
N PHE A 19 0.76 -16.98 1.42
CA PHE A 19 0.83 -16.81 -0.04
C PHE A 19 0.97 -18.15 -0.77
N GLU A 20 1.47 -19.17 -0.09
CA GLU A 20 1.61 -20.52 -0.61
C GLU A 20 0.50 -21.44 -0.10
N GLY A 21 0.26 -22.53 -0.83
CA GLY A 21 -0.71 -23.55 -0.43
C GLY A 21 -0.34 -24.22 0.90
N LEU A 22 -1.29 -24.22 1.84
CA LEU A 22 -1.14 -24.94 3.11
C LEU A 22 -1.15 -26.45 2.89
N LYS A 23 -0.05 -27.11 3.26
CA LYS A 23 0.07 -28.58 3.21
C LYS A 23 -0.34 -29.25 4.53
N ALA A 24 -0.18 -28.54 5.64
CA ALA A 24 -0.58 -28.97 6.97
C ALA A 24 -0.80 -27.76 7.88
N VAL A 25 -1.62 -27.91 8.92
CA VAL A 25 -1.82 -26.92 9.98
C VAL A 25 -1.36 -27.53 11.29
N THR A 26 -0.18 -27.13 11.78
CA THR A 26 0.43 -27.66 13.00
C THR A 26 1.12 -26.54 13.79
N GLU A 27 1.59 -26.85 15.00
CA GLU A 27 2.35 -25.90 15.82
C GLU A 27 3.82 -25.70 15.37
N ALA A 28 4.25 -26.40 14.31
CA ALA A 28 5.65 -26.47 13.90
C ALA A 28 6.19 -25.14 13.36
N ASP A 29 5.33 -24.27 12.83
CA ASP A 29 5.72 -22.99 12.25
C ASP A 29 4.77 -21.84 12.64
N MET A 30 5.12 -20.63 12.24
CA MET A 30 4.33 -19.43 12.55
C MET A 30 2.99 -19.41 11.83
N THR A 31 2.92 -19.91 10.60
CA THR A 31 1.71 -19.90 9.78
C THR A 31 0.68 -20.85 10.38
N GLY A 32 1.06 -22.10 10.64
CA GLY A 32 0.22 -23.10 11.29
C GLY A 32 -0.26 -22.64 12.66
N ARG A 33 0.61 -22.04 13.50
CA ARG A 33 0.21 -21.45 14.79
C ARG A 33 -0.82 -20.33 14.66
N LYS A 34 -0.73 -19.48 13.63
CA LYS A 34 -1.77 -18.45 13.37
C LYS A 34 -3.11 -19.08 13.00
N PHE A 35 -3.11 -20.09 12.14
CA PHE A 35 -4.33 -20.81 11.75
C PHE A 35 -4.97 -21.52 12.94
N LEU A 36 -4.19 -22.26 13.73
CA LEU A 36 -4.68 -22.89 14.96
C LEU A 36 -5.30 -21.87 15.90
N ALA A 37 -4.63 -20.73 16.13
CA ALA A 37 -5.16 -19.69 17.00
C ALA A 37 -6.47 -19.06 16.51
N ILE A 38 -6.67 -18.95 15.20
CA ILE A 38 -7.92 -18.47 14.59
C ILE A 38 -9.03 -19.52 14.74
N ILE A 39 -8.74 -20.79 14.42
CA ILE A 39 -9.68 -21.91 14.50
C ILE A 39 -10.14 -22.15 15.94
N GLU A 40 -9.21 -22.23 16.89
CA GLU A 40 -9.50 -22.46 18.31
C GLU A 40 -10.33 -21.33 18.93
N ALA A 41 -10.19 -20.11 18.41
CA ALA A 41 -10.97 -18.97 18.85
C ALA A 41 -12.34 -18.87 18.15
N GLY A 42 -12.66 -19.77 17.21
CA GLY A 42 -13.90 -19.71 16.43
C GLY A 42 -13.98 -18.47 15.53
N MET A 43 -12.85 -17.86 15.18
CA MET A 43 -12.81 -16.65 14.35
C MET A 43 -12.79 -17.00 12.87
N SER A 44 -13.43 -16.16 12.07
CA SER A 44 -13.30 -16.15 10.61
C SER A 44 -12.17 -15.20 10.17
N ALA A 45 -11.62 -15.42 8.99
CA ALA A 45 -10.65 -14.52 8.37
C ALA A 45 -10.94 -14.35 6.88
N ILE A 46 -10.98 -13.12 6.41
CA ILE A 46 -11.16 -12.75 5.00
C ILE A 46 -9.98 -11.88 4.57
N CYS A 47 -9.48 -12.13 3.37
CA CYS A 47 -8.38 -11.38 2.77
C CYS A 47 -8.88 -10.66 1.51
N MET A 48 -8.58 -9.36 1.40
CA MET A 48 -8.80 -8.54 0.21
C MET A 48 -7.46 -7.96 -0.22
N HIS A 49 -6.78 -8.67 -1.12
CA HIS A 49 -5.42 -8.38 -1.56
C HIS A 49 -5.44 -7.51 -2.83
N THR A 50 -4.97 -8.03 -3.96
CA THR A 50 -4.93 -7.34 -5.26
C THR A 50 -6.29 -6.88 -5.77
N ASN A 51 -7.38 -7.52 -5.36
CA ASN A 51 -8.72 -7.04 -5.66
C ASN A 51 -9.03 -5.69 -4.97
N LEU A 52 -8.49 -5.46 -3.77
CA LEU A 52 -8.59 -4.16 -3.10
C LEU A 52 -7.61 -3.14 -3.69
N ASP A 53 -6.45 -3.58 -4.18
CA ASP A 53 -5.52 -2.71 -4.90
C ASP A 53 -6.12 -2.16 -6.20
N ALA A 54 -6.88 -3.00 -6.90
CA ALA A 54 -7.54 -2.65 -8.15
C ALA A 54 -8.85 -1.88 -7.96
N ALA A 55 -9.53 -2.01 -6.82
CA ALA A 55 -10.85 -1.43 -6.60
C ALA A 55 -10.85 0.11 -6.64
N THR A 56 -11.96 0.69 -7.11
CA THR A 56 -12.24 2.13 -6.94
C THR A 56 -12.40 2.46 -5.47
N GLY A 57 -11.72 3.50 -5.00
CA GLY A 57 -11.59 3.86 -3.59
C GLY A 57 -10.70 2.91 -2.78
N GLY A 58 -10.05 1.93 -3.43
CA GLY A 58 -9.18 0.94 -2.81
C GLY A 58 -7.82 1.51 -2.41
N VAL A 59 -6.79 0.65 -2.34
CA VAL A 59 -5.46 1.03 -1.83
C VAL A 59 -4.86 2.19 -2.62
N ASN A 60 -4.81 2.08 -3.94
CA ASN A 60 -4.13 3.08 -4.77
C ASN A 60 -4.89 4.41 -4.85
N ASP A 61 -6.22 4.38 -4.81
CA ASP A 61 -7.03 5.60 -4.77
C ASP A 61 -6.87 6.30 -3.40
N SER A 62 -6.84 5.53 -2.31
CA SER A 62 -6.58 6.03 -0.95
C SER A 62 -5.17 6.61 -0.83
N LEU A 63 -4.18 5.99 -1.47
CA LEU A 63 -2.81 6.50 -1.53
C LEU A 63 -2.75 7.84 -2.28
N ALA A 64 -3.41 7.95 -3.45
CA ALA A 64 -3.49 9.20 -4.19
C ALA A 64 -4.13 10.31 -3.35
N GLU A 65 -5.25 10.02 -2.70
CA GLU A 65 -5.99 10.97 -1.87
C GLU A 65 -5.13 11.44 -0.68
N ALA A 66 -4.46 10.52 0.01
CA ALA A 66 -3.61 10.83 1.16
C ALA A 66 -2.50 11.84 0.81
N ILE A 67 -1.90 11.69 -0.38
CA ILE A 67 -0.86 12.61 -0.87
C ILE A 67 -1.45 13.81 -1.64
N GLY A 68 -2.77 14.01 -1.63
CA GLY A 68 -3.44 15.13 -2.29
C GLY A 68 -3.29 15.15 -3.81
N ALA A 69 -3.15 13.98 -4.44
CA ALA A 69 -3.18 13.80 -5.87
C ALA A 69 -4.57 13.35 -6.34
N ARG A 70 -4.94 13.71 -7.57
CA ARG A 70 -6.17 13.25 -8.20
C ARG A 70 -5.85 12.08 -9.14
N VAL A 71 -6.56 10.97 -9.00
CA VAL A 71 -6.53 9.87 -9.97
C VAL A 71 -7.13 10.35 -11.30
N THR A 72 -6.37 10.22 -12.38
CA THR A 72 -6.77 10.59 -13.75
C THR A 72 -6.94 9.38 -14.67
N GLY A 73 -6.49 8.20 -14.23
CA GLY A 73 -6.69 6.94 -14.93
C GLY A 73 -6.00 5.76 -14.25
N ILE A 74 -6.08 4.60 -14.90
CA ILE A 74 -5.32 3.41 -14.55
C ILE A 74 -4.01 3.45 -15.34
N LEU A 75 -2.87 3.28 -14.68
CA LEU A 75 -1.57 3.30 -15.34
C LEU A 75 -1.36 2.00 -16.12
N ASN A 76 -1.42 0.85 -15.45
CA ASN A 76 -1.37 -0.46 -16.09
C ASN A 76 -2.80 -1.02 -16.27
N ALA A 77 -3.36 -0.85 -17.47
CA ALA A 77 -4.72 -1.29 -17.77
C ALA A 77 -4.89 -2.81 -17.79
N GLU A 78 -3.81 -3.58 -17.98
CA GLU A 78 -3.86 -5.05 -17.97
C GLU A 78 -4.01 -5.59 -16.55
N GLU A 79 -3.28 -5.01 -15.59
CA GLU A 79 -3.36 -5.40 -14.18
C GLU A 79 -4.48 -4.69 -13.41
N GLY A 80 -4.82 -3.45 -13.80
CA GLY A 80 -5.87 -2.67 -13.15
C GLY A 80 -5.50 -2.10 -11.77
N ILE A 81 -4.24 -2.25 -11.34
CA ILE A 81 -3.77 -1.90 -9.99
C ILE A 81 -3.20 -0.49 -9.93
N SER A 82 -2.15 -0.20 -10.70
CA SER A 82 -1.46 1.08 -10.61
C SER A 82 -2.31 2.23 -11.16
N ARG A 83 -2.12 3.43 -10.61
CA ARG A 83 -2.90 4.63 -10.99
C ARG A 83 -2.02 5.67 -11.66
N LEU A 84 -2.62 6.32 -12.65
CA LEU A 84 -2.12 7.58 -13.19
C LEU A 84 -2.75 8.71 -12.38
N CYS A 85 -1.92 9.61 -11.87
CA CYS A 85 -2.35 10.69 -10.99
C CYS A 85 -1.79 12.04 -11.44
N GLU A 86 -2.41 13.11 -10.95
CA GLU A 86 -1.95 14.47 -11.15
C GLU A 86 -2.12 15.30 -9.86
N LEU A 87 -1.11 16.08 -9.51
CA LEU A 87 -1.21 17.09 -8.46
C LEU A 87 -1.98 18.33 -8.97
N PRO A 88 -2.73 19.03 -8.10
CA PRO A 88 -3.44 20.24 -8.50
C PRO A 88 -2.51 21.37 -8.94
N GLU A 89 -1.32 21.45 -8.35
CA GLU A 89 -0.25 22.40 -8.64
C GLU A 89 1.09 21.65 -8.70
N GLU A 90 2.01 22.13 -9.53
CA GLU A 90 3.36 21.58 -9.59
C GLU A 90 4.10 21.86 -8.27
N LEU A 91 4.77 20.86 -7.71
CA LEU A 91 5.52 20.98 -6.46
C LEU A 91 7.01 20.72 -6.69
N PRO A 92 7.93 21.49 -6.08
CA PRO A 92 9.33 21.11 -6.00
C PRO A 92 9.48 19.70 -5.42
N PHE A 93 10.39 18.90 -5.98
CA PHE A 93 10.54 17.49 -5.59
C PHE A 93 10.73 17.29 -4.08
N ARG A 94 11.51 18.16 -3.43
CA ARG A 94 11.75 18.11 -1.98
C ARG A 94 10.50 18.38 -1.16
N ASP A 95 9.65 19.31 -1.61
CA ASP A 95 8.39 19.61 -0.93
C ASP A 95 7.42 18.45 -1.10
N PHE A 96 7.43 17.81 -2.27
CA PHE A 96 6.67 16.59 -2.50
C PHE A 96 7.14 15.42 -1.62
N LEU A 97 8.46 15.20 -1.47
CA LEU A 97 8.99 14.20 -0.53
C LEU A 97 8.52 14.44 0.91
N ASN A 98 8.57 15.69 1.39
CA ASN A 98 8.07 16.04 2.71
C ASN A 98 6.57 15.76 2.84
N LYS A 99 5.79 16.12 1.82
CA LYS A 99 4.35 15.86 1.76
C LYS A 99 4.04 14.37 1.82
N VAL A 100 4.71 13.54 1.03
CA VAL A 100 4.55 12.08 1.04
C VAL A 100 4.92 11.52 2.42
N LYS A 101 6.08 11.91 2.96
CA LYS A 101 6.54 11.43 4.27
C LYS A 101 5.52 11.73 5.38
N THR A 102 5.04 12.97 5.43
CA THR A 102 4.06 13.40 6.44
C THR A 102 2.70 12.76 6.24
N ALA A 103 2.17 12.74 5.02
CA ALA A 103 0.86 12.19 4.71
C ALA A 103 0.74 10.70 5.06
N LEU A 104 1.80 9.93 4.80
CA LEU A 104 1.81 8.49 5.04
C LEU A 104 2.33 8.12 6.44
N GLY A 105 2.80 9.09 7.23
CA GLY A 105 3.51 8.80 8.48
C GLY A 105 4.75 7.93 8.27
N ALA A 106 5.40 8.03 7.10
CA ALA A 106 6.52 7.17 6.75
C ALA A 106 7.76 7.53 7.59
N ASN A 107 8.40 6.50 8.16
CA ASN A 107 9.61 6.65 8.97
C ASN A 107 10.80 7.22 8.17
N GLY A 108 10.85 6.93 6.87
CA GLY A 108 11.82 7.45 5.93
C GLY A 108 11.37 7.18 4.49
N LEU A 109 11.94 7.92 3.54
CA LEU A 109 11.76 7.69 2.11
C LEU A 109 13.12 7.36 1.51
N ARG A 110 13.16 6.40 0.57
CA ARG A 110 14.30 6.25 -0.35
C ARG A 110 13.88 6.82 -1.69
N TYR A 111 14.78 7.48 -2.40
CA TYR A 111 14.45 8.04 -3.71
C TYR A 111 15.66 8.04 -4.65
N ALA A 112 15.38 8.14 -5.95
CA ALA A 112 16.37 8.35 -7.01
C ALA A 112 15.73 9.15 -8.16
N GLY A 113 16.52 9.51 -9.15
CA GLY A 113 16.07 10.24 -10.34
C GLY A 113 16.57 11.68 -10.39
N PRO A 114 16.09 12.45 -11.38
CA PRO A 114 16.58 13.80 -11.67
C PRO A 114 16.08 14.90 -10.73
N GLU A 115 15.26 14.55 -9.73
CA GLU A 115 14.61 15.48 -8.79
C GLU A 115 13.81 16.59 -9.49
N LYS A 116 13.13 16.25 -10.59
CA LYS A 116 12.26 17.17 -11.35
C LYS A 116 11.06 17.63 -10.48
N PRO A 117 10.51 18.85 -10.69
CA PRO A 117 9.22 19.21 -10.12
C PRO A 117 8.14 18.17 -10.44
N VAL A 118 7.23 17.94 -9.50
CA VAL A 118 6.23 16.89 -9.55
C VAL A 118 4.89 17.46 -9.96
N ARG A 119 4.29 16.91 -11.02
CA ARG A 119 2.94 17.24 -11.47
C ARG A 119 2.15 16.00 -11.83
N LYS A 120 2.68 15.13 -12.69
CA LYS A 120 2.06 13.91 -13.20
C LYS A 120 2.84 12.72 -12.70
N LEU A 121 2.16 11.82 -12.00
CA LEU A 121 2.82 10.71 -11.31
C LEU A 121 2.07 9.39 -11.52
N GLY A 122 2.84 8.32 -11.65
CA GLY A 122 2.32 6.96 -11.48
C GLY A 122 2.44 6.56 -10.01
N ILE A 123 1.43 5.86 -9.49
CA ILE A 123 1.47 5.32 -8.12
C ILE A 123 1.09 3.84 -8.13
N CYS A 124 1.73 3.07 -7.27
CA CYS A 124 1.37 1.69 -6.99
C CYS A 124 1.83 1.35 -5.56
N GLY A 125 0.89 1.19 -4.62
CA GLY A 125 1.16 0.76 -3.25
C GLY A 125 1.85 -0.61 -3.22
N GLY A 126 2.61 -0.88 -2.16
CA GLY A 126 3.37 -2.12 -2.06
C GLY A 126 4.44 -2.26 -3.16
N ALA A 127 4.68 -3.49 -3.62
CA ALA A 127 5.77 -3.84 -4.51
C ALA A 127 5.47 -3.56 -6.02
N GLY A 128 5.19 -2.31 -6.35
CA GLY A 128 4.73 -1.88 -7.68
C GLY A 128 5.80 -1.38 -8.66
N ALA A 129 7.08 -1.51 -8.32
CA ALA A 129 8.19 -0.97 -9.10
C ALA A 129 8.37 -1.58 -10.52
N GLY A 130 7.55 -2.55 -10.92
CA GLY A 130 7.49 -3.05 -12.30
C GLY A 130 6.94 -2.03 -13.30
N ASP A 131 6.10 -1.10 -12.85
CA ASP A 131 5.41 -0.14 -13.72
C ASP A 131 6.18 1.16 -13.97
N ILE A 132 7.43 1.28 -13.51
CA ILE A 132 8.25 2.52 -13.64
C ILE A 132 8.36 2.96 -15.11
N LEU A 133 8.72 2.03 -16.00
CA LEU A 133 8.89 2.35 -17.43
C LEU A 133 7.55 2.70 -18.10
N LEU A 134 6.46 2.09 -17.64
CA LEU A 134 5.12 2.42 -18.12
C LEU A 134 4.69 3.83 -17.69
N ALA A 135 4.99 4.21 -16.44
CA ALA A 135 4.77 5.57 -15.95
C ALA A 135 5.53 6.60 -16.81
N LEU A 136 6.81 6.33 -17.10
CA LEU A 136 7.62 7.17 -17.96
C LEU A 136 7.03 7.28 -19.38
N ALA A 137 6.63 6.16 -19.98
CA ALA A 137 6.02 6.13 -21.31
C ALA A 137 4.70 6.93 -21.37
N GLN A 138 3.97 7.01 -20.25
CA GLN A 138 2.76 7.83 -20.12
C GLN A 138 3.05 9.29 -19.74
N GLY A 139 4.33 9.68 -19.66
CA GLY A 139 4.76 11.05 -19.40
C GLY A 139 4.68 11.45 -17.93
N CYS A 140 4.71 10.49 -17.00
CA CYS A 140 4.89 10.80 -15.58
C CYS A 140 6.30 11.36 -15.34
N ASP A 141 6.39 12.41 -14.54
CA ASP A 141 7.65 12.92 -14.00
C ASP A 141 8.13 12.10 -12.79
N THR A 142 7.20 11.44 -12.09
CA THR A 142 7.45 10.74 -10.83
C THR A 142 6.72 9.39 -10.78
N PHE A 143 7.33 8.41 -10.13
CA PHE A 143 6.72 7.15 -9.74
C PHE A 143 6.85 6.93 -8.24
N LEU A 144 5.74 6.70 -7.55
CA LEU A 144 5.67 6.46 -6.10
C LEU A 144 5.23 5.02 -5.83
N THR A 145 6.05 4.26 -5.10
CA THR A 145 5.78 2.87 -4.76
C THR A 145 6.51 2.46 -3.48
N ALA A 146 6.67 1.15 -3.24
CA ALA A 146 7.52 0.58 -2.22
C ALA A 146 8.32 -0.63 -2.73
N ASP A 147 9.14 -1.21 -1.85
CA ASP A 147 9.97 -2.40 -2.11
C ASP A 147 10.85 -2.30 -3.37
N VAL A 148 11.34 -1.09 -3.64
CA VAL A 148 12.18 -0.81 -4.80
C VAL A 148 13.52 -1.51 -4.63
N LYS A 149 13.91 -2.28 -5.65
CA LYS A 149 15.19 -2.98 -5.72
C LYS A 149 16.29 -2.06 -6.25
N HIS A 150 17.54 -2.38 -5.93
CA HIS A 150 18.70 -1.54 -6.28
C HIS A 150 18.78 -1.18 -7.77
N HIS A 151 18.58 -2.16 -8.66
CA HIS A 151 18.62 -1.92 -10.11
C HIS A 151 17.51 -0.99 -10.61
N GLN A 152 16.35 -0.96 -9.95
CA GLN A 152 15.26 -0.05 -10.30
C GLN A 152 15.59 1.41 -9.94
N PHE A 153 16.33 1.64 -8.85
CA PHE A 153 16.88 2.97 -8.56
C PHE A 153 17.90 3.42 -9.61
N ILE A 154 18.72 2.50 -10.13
CA ILE A 154 19.66 2.81 -11.22
C ILE A 154 18.87 3.22 -12.47
N TRP A 155 17.86 2.43 -12.87
CA TRP A 155 17.00 2.74 -14.02
C TRP A 155 16.34 4.11 -13.90
N ALA A 156 15.84 4.48 -12.72
CA ALA A 156 15.24 5.80 -12.51
C ALA A 156 16.20 6.96 -12.83
N ASN A 157 17.48 6.82 -12.48
CA ASN A 157 18.51 7.80 -12.81
C ASN A 157 18.81 7.82 -14.32
N GLU A 158 18.93 6.64 -14.95
CA GLU A 158 19.26 6.51 -16.38
C GLU A 158 18.13 7.01 -17.29
N GLU A 159 16.89 6.66 -16.95
CA GLU A 159 15.68 6.99 -17.71
C GLU A 159 15.13 8.39 -17.36
N GLY A 160 15.62 9.01 -16.29
CA GLY A 160 15.29 10.38 -15.91
C GLY A 160 13.86 10.55 -15.37
N ILE A 161 13.41 9.61 -14.53
CA ILE A 161 12.14 9.69 -13.78
C ILE A 161 12.43 9.77 -12.28
N ASN A 162 11.69 10.59 -11.53
CA ASN A 162 11.79 10.55 -10.08
C ASN A 162 11.18 9.23 -9.59
N LEU A 163 11.91 8.48 -8.79
CA LEU A 163 11.41 7.26 -8.15
C LEU A 163 11.43 7.45 -6.64
N ILE A 164 10.28 7.20 -5.99
CA ILE A 164 10.13 7.29 -4.55
C ILE A 164 9.67 5.93 -4.03
N ASP A 165 10.44 5.40 -3.08
CA ASP A 165 10.05 4.29 -2.22
C ASP A 165 9.60 4.86 -0.86
N ALA A 166 8.30 4.75 -0.58
CA ALA A 166 7.67 5.25 0.64
C ALA A 166 7.38 4.15 1.67
N GLY A 167 7.94 2.95 1.47
CA GLY A 167 7.73 1.80 2.33
C GLY A 167 6.40 1.07 2.07
N HIS A 168 6.43 -0.25 2.21
CA HIS A 168 5.30 -1.11 1.88
C HIS A 168 4.12 -0.83 2.82
N TYR A 169 4.37 -0.87 4.14
CA TYR A 169 3.33 -0.62 5.13
C TYR A 169 2.68 0.78 4.98
N PRO A 170 3.42 1.91 4.92
CA PRO A 170 2.79 3.23 4.81
C PRO A 170 1.96 3.43 3.54
N THR A 171 2.38 2.84 2.41
CA THR A 171 1.68 3.01 1.13
C THR A 171 0.37 2.23 1.05
N GLU A 172 0.22 1.15 1.81
CA GLU A 172 -1.00 0.34 1.80
C GLU A 172 -1.91 0.58 3.00
N ASN A 173 -1.34 0.92 4.17
CA ASN A 173 -2.11 1.10 5.40
C ASN A 173 -3.12 2.25 5.33
N VAL A 174 -2.96 3.16 4.36
CA VAL A 174 -3.95 4.23 4.05
C VAL A 174 -5.35 3.69 3.74
N VAL A 175 -5.48 2.44 3.29
CA VAL A 175 -6.79 1.82 3.01
C VAL A 175 -7.51 1.35 4.26
N VAL A 176 -6.81 1.14 5.37
CA VAL A 176 -7.39 0.51 6.56
C VAL A 176 -8.52 1.35 7.18
N PRO A 177 -8.39 2.69 7.35
CA PRO A 177 -9.50 3.53 7.77
C PRO A 177 -10.67 3.54 6.77
N VAL A 178 -10.39 3.40 5.47
CA VAL A 178 -11.40 3.34 4.41
C VAL A 178 -12.22 2.05 4.51
N LEU A 179 -11.57 0.90 4.69
CA LEU A 179 -12.24 -0.37 4.94
C LEU A 179 -13.09 -0.34 6.21
N CYS A 180 -12.56 0.24 7.29
CA CYS A 180 -13.30 0.39 8.54
C CYS A 180 -14.60 1.19 8.33
N ARG A 181 -14.50 2.30 7.59
CA ARG A 181 -15.65 3.12 7.21
C ARG A 181 -16.64 2.35 6.34
N TRP A 182 -16.20 1.72 5.25
CA TRP A 182 -17.09 0.97 4.36
C TRP A 182 -17.84 -0.14 5.09
N LEU A 183 -17.14 -0.94 5.89
CA LEU A 183 -17.77 -2.00 6.67
C LEU A 183 -18.76 -1.47 7.71
N GLY A 184 -18.44 -0.34 8.36
CA GLY A 184 -19.34 0.28 9.33
C GLY A 184 -20.58 0.91 8.69
N GLU A 185 -20.45 1.47 7.48
CA GLU A 185 -21.55 2.07 6.71
C GLU A 185 -22.46 1.00 6.09
N ASP A 186 -21.88 -0.02 5.46
CA ASP A 186 -22.63 -1.10 4.78
C ASP A 186 -23.23 -2.11 5.77
N PHE A 187 -22.61 -2.27 6.94
CA PHE A 187 -23.07 -3.18 8.00
C PHE A 187 -23.14 -2.49 9.37
N PRO A 188 -24.13 -1.60 9.62
CA PRO A 188 -24.21 -0.81 10.85
C PRO A 188 -24.35 -1.62 12.16
N GLY A 189 -24.68 -2.91 12.06
CA GLY A 189 -24.74 -3.83 13.20
C GLY A 189 -23.39 -4.39 13.63
N LEU A 190 -22.31 -4.15 12.88
CA LEU A 190 -20.96 -4.61 13.20
C LEU A 190 -20.20 -3.56 14.03
N ASP A 191 -19.51 -4.03 15.06
CA ASP A 191 -18.48 -3.26 15.77
C ASP A 191 -17.14 -3.44 15.03
N VAL A 192 -16.83 -2.50 14.15
CA VAL A 192 -15.63 -2.55 13.32
C VAL A 192 -14.51 -1.74 13.98
N ARG A 193 -13.35 -2.37 14.16
CA ARG A 193 -12.17 -1.74 14.79
C ARG A 193 -10.93 -1.93 13.95
N VAL A 194 -10.11 -0.89 13.90
CA VAL A 194 -8.77 -0.94 13.29
C VAL A 194 -7.80 -1.56 14.28
N SER A 195 -6.99 -2.51 13.80
CA SER A 195 -5.92 -3.11 14.61
C SER A 195 -4.87 -2.06 15.02
N SER A 196 -4.34 -2.17 16.24
CA SER A 196 -3.27 -1.32 16.74
C SER A 196 -1.87 -1.77 16.26
N HIS A 197 -1.77 -2.81 15.43
CA HIS A 197 -0.49 -3.21 14.85
C HIS A 197 0.05 -2.11 13.93
N ALA A 198 1.35 -1.86 14.04
CA ALA A 198 2.07 -0.87 13.26
C ALA A 198 3.17 -1.53 12.44
N GLN A 199 3.82 -0.72 11.61
CA GLN A 199 4.99 -1.09 10.83
C GLN A 199 6.03 -1.85 11.68
N PRO A 200 6.51 -3.04 11.25
CA PRO A 200 7.53 -3.78 11.99
C PRO A 200 8.95 -3.24 11.78
N GLU A 201 9.23 -2.63 10.62
CA GLU A 201 10.55 -2.06 10.34
C GLU A 201 10.80 -0.79 11.14
N ARG A 202 12.05 -0.60 11.56
CA ARG A 202 12.52 0.63 12.23
C ARG A 202 13.65 1.25 11.42
N PHE A 203 13.64 2.58 11.35
CA PHE A 203 14.64 3.36 10.64
C PHE A 203 15.54 4.07 11.65
N TYR A 204 16.82 4.16 11.33
CA TYR A 204 17.77 4.97 12.09
C TYR A 204 17.77 6.39 11.53
N LEU A 205 17.74 7.40 12.40
CA LEU A 205 17.71 8.83 12.06
C LEU A 205 19.12 9.42 12.08
#